data_AF-A0A120JTH2-F1
#
_entry.id   AF-A0A120JTH2-F1
#
_cell.length_a   1.000
_cell.length_b   1.000
_cell.length_c   1.000
_cell.angle_alpha   90.00
_cell.angle_beta   90.00
_cell.angle_gamma   90.00
#
_symmetry.space_group_name_H-M   'P 1'
#
loop_
_entity.id
_entity.type
_entity.pdbx_description
1 polymer ?
#
loop_
_entity_poly.entity_id
_entity_poly.type
_entity_poly.pdbx_seq_one_letter_code
_entity_poly.pdbx_strand_id
1 'polypeptide(L)'
;MKRFFIVLLTAVFVLSGCSKDQDSINKNANITFIGEAIEVGTTLSDSFILNHIESDGVVENTDLSVLFENGESQFTFNEEGTIKVTIRLTHEDDVLDKTISIDVKDTQAPFIIGAFDREVALNETVDLNQLVSTRNPNDSLEFSPSTVDTSTYGTTTVSVSAYDGHDRVSTEFEIIVTDFSSKSDFRFFGQTYGNLVALNKNTNLVLVNKRFGLGESYTPKNLVTIDDEYAFQQRQGIQVVQEAYEAFVALNAAMIEETSLSPLSISTAYRSYSFQSTLYNNYVQSDGIEAADTYSARPGFSEHQTGLALDIAADNKNLDAFGETQQAQYVKENAARFGFIIRFPQGKDRITGYQHESWHIRYVGVEYASLIEASGLTLDQYIFAHNLTDIQ
;
A
#
# COMPACT_ATOMS: atom_id res chain seq x y z
N MET A 1 -25.04 1.58 -5.13
CA MET A 1 -26.12 1.38 -4.14
C MET A 1 -26.53 -0.09 -4.12
N LYS A 2 -25.88 -0.92 -3.30
CA LYS A 2 -26.41 -2.24 -2.92
C LYS A 2 -26.74 -2.13 -1.44
N ARG A 3 -28.02 -2.36 -1.12
CA ARG A 3 -28.61 -2.20 0.20
C ARG A 3 -28.13 -3.35 1.08
N PHE A 4 -27.43 -3.05 2.16
CA PHE A 4 -27.29 -3.97 3.28
C PHE A 4 -28.67 -4.13 3.94
N PHE A 5 -29.24 -5.33 3.86
CA PHE A 5 -30.40 -5.70 4.66
C PHE A 5 -29.90 -6.01 6.07
N ILE A 6 -30.15 -5.10 7.01
CA ILE A 6 -30.12 -5.42 8.44
C ILE A 6 -31.34 -6.30 8.71
N VAL A 7 -31.14 -7.61 8.82
CA VAL A 7 -32.16 -8.51 9.34
C VAL A 7 -32.12 -8.40 10.86
N LEU A 8 -33.03 -7.60 11.40
CA LEU A 8 -33.31 -7.53 12.84
C LEU A 8 -34.04 -8.83 13.22
N LEU A 9 -33.31 -9.84 13.70
CA LEU A 9 -33.92 -11.06 14.21
C LEU A 9 -34.32 -10.86 15.67
N THR A 10 -35.59 -10.57 15.88
CA THR A 10 -36.23 -10.51 17.21
C THR A 10 -36.17 -11.90 17.86
N ALA A 11 -35.43 -12.05 18.95
CA ALA A 11 -35.46 -13.25 19.78
C ALA A 11 -36.81 -13.34 20.52
N VAL A 12 -37.55 -14.41 20.27
CA VAL A 12 -38.81 -14.74 20.94
C VAL A 12 -38.47 -15.42 22.27
N PHE A 13 -38.74 -14.74 23.39
CA PHE A 13 -38.64 -15.33 24.73
C PHE A 13 -39.85 -16.25 25.01
N VAL A 14 -39.60 -17.53 25.25
CA VAL A 14 -40.56 -18.44 25.88
C VAL A 14 -40.20 -18.53 27.37
N LEU A 15 -40.99 -17.87 28.21
CA LEU A 15 -40.96 -18.02 29.67
C LEU A 15 -41.66 -19.33 30.07
N SER A 16 -40.97 -20.22 30.80
CA SER A 16 -41.59 -21.09 31.80
C SER A 16 -40.56 -21.82 32.65
N GLY A 17 -40.67 -21.69 33.98
CA GLY A 17 -40.22 -22.70 34.93
C GLY A 17 -39.21 -22.26 35.98
N CYS A 18 -39.72 -21.83 37.13
CA CYS A 18 -38.99 -21.46 38.36
C CYS A 18 -38.02 -22.56 38.86
N SER A 19 -36.75 -22.20 39.14
CA SER A 19 -35.86 -22.89 40.09
C SER A 19 -34.74 -21.95 40.54
N LYS A 20 -34.63 -21.72 41.85
CA LYS A 20 -33.62 -20.84 42.50
C LYS A 20 -32.30 -21.58 42.72
N ASP A 21 -31.52 -21.76 41.64
CA ASP A 21 -30.10 -22.17 41.66
C ASP A 21 -29.44 -21.67 40.34
N GLN A 22 -29.46 -20.36 40.08
CA GLN A 22 -29.21 -19.79 38.73
C GLN A 22 -27.88 -19.07 38.51
N ASP A 23 -26.86 -19.27 39.35
CA ASP A 23 -25.55 -18.60 39.18
C ASP A 23 -24.40 -19.55 38.76
N SER A 24 -24.70 -20.64 38.04
CA SER A 24 -23.64 -21.62 37.64
C SER A 24 -23.76 -22.06 36.19
N ILE A 25 -22.61 -22.23 35.52
CA ILE A 25 -22.56 -22.71 34.13
C ILE A 25 -22.99 -24.18 34.11
N ASN A 26 -24.00 -24.53 33.31
CA ASN A 26 -24.35 -25.93 33.05
C ASN A 26 -23.21 -26.63 32.28
N LYS A 27 -22.37 -27.38 33.00
CA LYS A 27 -21.19 -28.08 32.45
C LYS A 27 -21.54 -29.13 31.38
N ASN A 28 -22.79 -29.59 31.37
CA ASN A 28 -23.27 -30.58 30.40
C ASN A 28 -23.90 -29.97 29.15
N ALA A 29 -24.00 -28.64 29.04
CA ALA A 29 -24.56 -27.98 27.86
C ALA A 29 -23.73 -28.32 26.60
N ASN A 30 -24.41 -28.66 25.52
CA ASN A 30 -23.82 -28.70 24.19
C ASN A 30 -23.86 -27.28 23.62
N ILE A 31 -22.72 -26.86 23.06
CA ILE A 31 -22.57 -25.53 22.49
C ILE A 31 -22.22 -25.72 21.03
N THR A 32 -23.03 -25.09 20.18
CA THR A 32 -22.86 -25.17 18.73
C THR A 32 -22.72 -23.76 18.19
N PHE A 33 -21.75 -23.54 17.31
CA PHE A 33 -21.65 -22.30 16.56
C PHE A 33 -22.76 -22.25 15.51
N ILE A 34 -23.51 -21.17 15.49
CA ILE A 34 -24.60 -20.93 14.56
C ILE A 34 -24.26 -19.75 13.65
N GLY A 35 -24.10 -20.00 12.37
CA GLY A 35 -23.75 -18.98 11.40
C GLY A 35 -23.52 -19.56 10.01
N GLU A 36 -23.47 -18.67 9.01
CA GLU A 36 -22.92 -19.04 7.71
C GLU A 36 -21.41 -19.26 7.82
N ALA A 37 -20.82 -19.90 6.80
CA ALA A 37 -19.38 -20.05 6.74
C ALA A 37 -18.68 -18.67 6.73
N ILE A 38 -17.58 -18.55 7.45
CA ILE A 38 -16.79 -17.31 7.53
C ILE A 38 -15.66 -17.32 6.50
N GLU A 39 -15.13 -16.14 6.17
CA GLU A 39 -14.07 -15.98 5.17
C GLU A 39 -12.68 -16.20 5.79
N VAL A 40 -11.75 -16.79 5.03
CA VAL A 40 -10.33 -16.87 5.44
C VAL A 40 -9.77 -15.46 5.72
N GLY A 41 -8.97 -15.32 6.77
CA GLY A 41 -8.44 -14.05 7.29
C GLY A 41 -9.40 -13.32 8.24
N THR A 42 -10.64 -13.80 8.41
CA THR A 42 -11.57 -13.24 9.39
C THR A 42 -11.04 -13.44 10.80
N THR A 43 -11.05 -12.37 11.60
CA THR A 43 -10.77 -12.43 13.04
C THR A 43 -12.09 -12.36 13.79
N LEU A 44 -12.38 -13.39 14.59
CA LEU A 44 -13.56 -13.42 15.45
C LEU A 44 -13.20 -12.95 16.85
N SER A 45 -14.02 -12.04 17.41
CA SER A 45 -13.94 -11.65 18.81
C SER A 45 -14.79 -12.55 19.70
N ASP A 46 -14.47 -12.55 20.99
CA ASP A 46 -15.27 -13.13 22.06
C ASP A 46 -16.78 -12.76 21.97
N SER A 47 -17.07 -11.48 21.78
CA SER A 47 -18.39 -10.90 21.61
C SER A 47 -19.09 -11.39 20.35
N PHE A 48 -18.35 -11.64 19.27
CA PHE A 48 -18.92 -12.24 18.07
C PHE A 48 -19.35 -13.69 18.34
N ILE A 49 -18.47 -14.49 18.95
CA ILE A 49 -18.76 -15.90 19.29
C ILE A 49 -19.97 -15.99 20.21
N LEU A 50 -20.06 -15.17 21.25
CA LEU A 50 -21.19 -15.17 22.19
C LEU A 50 -22.54 -14.87 21.52
N ASN A 51 -22.55 -14.08 20.45
CA ASN A 51 -23.77 -13.78 19.69
C ASN A 51 -24.12 -14.86 18.65
N HIS A 52 -23.22 -15.82 18.41
CA HIS A 52 -23.32 -16.84 17.35
C HIS A 52 -23.12 -18.25 17.91
N ILE A 53 -23.51 -18.49 19.17
CA ILE A 53 -23.57 -19.83 19.74
C ILE A 53 -24.98 -20.11 20.26
N GLU A 54 -25.43 -21.35 20.07
CA GLU A 54 -26.61 -21.90 20.73
C GLU A 54 -26.20 -22.92 21.78
N SER A 55 -26.90 -22.90 22.91
CA SER A 55 -26.73 -23.82 24.04
C SER A 55 -28.06 -24.54 24.32
N ASP A 56 -28.00 -25.85 24.51
CA ASP A 56 -29.17 -26.69 24.86
C ASP A 56 -29.50 -26.70 26.37
N GLY A 57 -28.79 -25.91 27.18
CA GLY A 57 -29.02 -25.69 28.61
C GLY A 57 -29.02 -24.21 28.99
N VAL A 58 -29.71 -23.87 30.10
CA VAL A 58 -29.80 -22.49 30.62
C VAL A 58 -28.41 -21.97 30.93
N VAL A 59 -27.92 -21.11 30.03
CA VAL A 59 -26.81 -20.19 30.25
C VAL A 59 -27.48 -18.82 30.26
N GLU A 60 -28.07 -18.44 31.39
CA GLU A 60 -28.71 -17.12 31.51
C GLU A 60 -27.62 -16.05 31.69
N ASN A 61 -27.58 -15.13 30.73
CA ASN A 61 -26.52 -14.15 30.51
C ASN A 61 -26.42 -13.12 31.63
N THR A 62 -25.19 -12.79 32.01
CA THR A 62 -24.73 -11.38 31.99
C THR A 62 -23.21 -11.23 31.94
N ASP A 63 -22.43 -12.21 32.41
CA ASP A 63 -20.97 -12.09 32.49
C ASP A 63 -20.23 -13.34 31.96
N LEU A 64 -20.32 -13.59 30.65
CA LEU A 64 -19.52 -14.62 29.97
C LEU A 64 -18.39 -13.99 29.17
N SER A 65 -17.19 -14.57 29.26
CA SER A 65 -16.10 -14.28 28.32
C SER A 65 -15.68 -15.55 27.60
N VAL A 66 -15.25 -15.38 26.34
CA VAL A 66 -14.71 -16.45 25.50
C VAL A 66 -13.20 -16.24 25.37
N LEU A 67 -12.43 -17.27 25.72
CA LEU A 67 -11.03 -17.35 25.36
C LEU A 67 -10.83 -18.47 24.35
N PHE A 68 -9.99 -18.23 23.36
CA PHE A 68 -9.50 -19.24 22.43
C PHE A 68 -8.40 -20.07 23.10
N GLU A 69 -8.00 -21.20 22.49
CA GLU A 69 -7.01 -22.13 23.07
C GLU A 69 -5.65 -21.47 23.40
N ASN A 70 -5.29 -20.41 22.66
CA ASN A 70 -4.11 -19.60 22.90
C ASN A 70 -4.25 -18.62 24.10
N GLY A 71 -5.42 -18.58 24.74
CA GLY A 71 -5.74 -17.67 25.84
C GLY A 71 -6.12 -16.25 25.41
N GLU A 72 -6.26 -16.00 24.11
CA GLU A 72 -6.65 -14.70 23.58
C GLU A 72 -8.19 -14.58 23.49
N SER A 73 -8.70 -13.35 23.48
CA SER A 73 -10.13 -13.06 23.27
C SER A 73 -10.50 -12.92 21.78
N GLN A 74 -9.54 -13.16 20.89
CA GLN A 74 -9.71 -13.10 19.44
C GLN A 74 -8.97 -14.27 18.76
N PHE A 75 -9.45 -14.68 17.59
CA PHE A 75 -8.78 -15.70 16.77
C PHE A 75 -8.97 -15.43 15.28
N THR A 76 -7.88 -15.51 14.54
CA THR A 76 -7.86 -15.34 13.08
C THR A 76 -7.80 -16.69 12.38
N PHE A 77 -8.74 -16.92 11.46
CA PHE A 77 -8.82 -18.17 10.70
C PHE A 77 -7.98 -18.05 9.44
N ASN A 78 -6.81 -18.69 9.39
CA ASN A 78 -5.85 -18.57 8.28
C ASN A 78 -5.95 -19.71 7.25
N GLU A 79 -6.82 -20.68 7.48
CA GLU A 79 -6.98 -21.87 6.64
C GLU A 79 -8.46 -22.10 6.32
N GLU A 80 -8.76 -22.71 5.17
CA GLU A 80 -10.12 -23.10 4.80
C GLU A 80 -10.51 -24.47 5.38
N GLY A 81 -11.82 -24.73 5.43
CA GLY A 81 -12.40 -25.99 5.89
C GLY A 81 -13.12 -25.87 7.23
N THR A 82 -13.54 -27.00 7.77
CA THR A 82 -14.20 -27.06 9.09
C THR A 82 -13.15 -27.03 10.19
N ILE A 83 -12.92 -25.86 10.76
CA ILE A 83 -11.94 -25.64 11.83
C ILE A 83 -12.60 -25.90 13.17
N LYS A 84 -11.97 -26.76 13.97
CA LYS A 84 -12.38 -26.99 15.36
C LYS A 84 -11.68 -25.98 16.27
N VAL A 85 -12.47 -25.23 17.01
CA VAL A 85 -11.99 -24.23 17.95
C VAL A 85 -12.44 -24.61 19.34
N THR A 86 -11.49 -24.70 20.28
CA THR A 86 -11.81 -24.81 21.69
C THR A 86 -12.03 -23.43 22.27
N ILE A 87 -13.24 -23.18 22.75
CA ILE A 87 -13.60 -21.97 23.48
C ILE A 87 -13.68 -22.29 24.97
N ARG A 88 -13.21 -21.35 25.79
CA ARG A 88 -13.37 -21.36 27.24
C ARG A 88 -14.40 -20.33 27.63
N LEU A 89 -15.47 -20.79 28.25
CA LEU A 89 -16.49 -19.96 28.88
C LEU A 89 -16.17 -19.81 30.37
N THR A 90 -16.27 -18.59 30.87
CA THR A 90 -16.07 -18.29 32.29
C THR A 90 -17.23 -17.49 32.85
N HIS A 91 -17.65 -17.81 34.08
CA HIS A 91 -18.63 -17.06 34.85
C HIS A 91 -18.26 -17.17 36.33
N GLU A 92 -17.94 -16.04 36.97
CA GLU A 92 -17.37 -16.01 38.33
C GLU A 92 -16.21 -17.02 38.49
N ASP A 93 -16.35 -18.03 39.35
CA ASP A 93 -15.36 -19.09 39.59
C ASP A 93 -15.54 -20.34 38.71
N ASP A 94 -16.58 -20.38 37.88
CA ASP A 94 -16.87 -21.51 36.99
C ASP A 94 -16.19 -21.35 35.62
N VAL A 95 -15.60 -22.45 35.14
CA VAL A 95 -14.93 -22.55 33.84
C VAL A 95 -15.47 -23.76 33.07
N LEU A 96 -15.76 -23.57 31.79
CA LEU A 96 -16.22 -24.60 30.88
C LEU A 96 -15.52 -24.51 29.52
N ASP A 97 -14.77 -25.53 29.15
CA ASP A 97 -14.15 -25.65 27.84
C ASP A 97 -15.07 -26.46 26.89
N LYS A 98 -15.33 -25.93 25.69
CA LYS A 98 -16.12 -26.59 24.65
C LYS A 98 -15.45 -26.44 23.29
N THR A 99 -15.48 -27.51 22.50
CA THR A 99 -15.04 -27.45 21.11
C THR A 99 -16.24 -27.18 20.21
N ILE A 100 -16.17 -26.10 19.45
CA ILE A 100 -17.10 -25.77 18.38
C ILE A 100 -16.45 -26.01 17.02
N SER A 101 -17.25 -26.29 16.01
CA SER A 101 -16.80 -26.37 14.62
C SER A 101 -17.27 -25.13 13.88
N ILE A 102 -16.36 -24.49 13.14
CA ILE A 102 -16.65 -23.31 12.33
C ILE A 102 -16.21 -23.62 10.90
N ASP A 103 -17.13 -23.48 9.95
CA ASP A 103 -16.81 -23.63 8.54
C ASP A 103 -16.17 -22.34 8.02
N VAL A 104 -14.97 -22.46 7.46
CA VAL A 104 -14.22 -21.36 6.84
C VAL A 104 -14.10 -21.63 5.34
N LYS A 105 -14.39 -20.63 4.51
CA LYS A 105 -14.32 -20.73 3.06
C LYS A 105 -13.43 -19.63 2.50
N ASP A 106 -12.63 -19.97 1.50
CA ASP A 106 -12.12 -18.96 0.58
C ASP A 106 -13.23 -18.60 -0.41
N THR A 107 -13.53 -17.31 -0.53
CA THR A 107 -14.52 -16.79 -1.48
C THR A 107 -13.91 -15.77 -2.43
N GLN A 108 -12.61 -15.49 -2.29
CA GLN A 108 -11.93 -14.53 -3.13
C GLN A 108 -11.11 -15.27 -4.18
N ALA A 109 -11.48 -15.09 -5.44
CA ALA A 109 -10.66 -15.59 -6.56
C ALA A 109 -9.18 -15.16 -6.42
N PRO A 110 -8.24 -15.95 -6.94
CA PRO A 110 -6.82 -15.65 -6.83
C PRO A 110 -6.52 -14.30 -7.48
N PHE A 111 -5.50 -13.61 -7.00
CA PHE A 111 -5.12 -12.31 -7.52
C PHE A 111 -3.62 -12.25 -7.78
N ILE A 112 -3.26 -11.97 -9.04
CA ILE A 112 -1.87 -11.92 -9.52
C ILE A 112 -1.30 -10.52 -9.31
N ILE A 113 -0.14 -10.43 -8.66
CA ILE A 113 0.60 -9.21 -8.35
C ILE A 113 1.92 -9.22 -9.12
N GLY A 114 2.29 -8.12 -9.77
CA GLY A 114 3.64 -7.95 -10.34
C GLY A 114 3.82 -8.39 -11.80
N ALA A 115 2.76 -8.89 -12.43
CA ALA A 115 2.70 -9.24 -13.86
C ALA A 115 2.62 -7.98 -14.73
N PHE A 116 3.73 -7.26 -14.82
CA PHE A 116 3.88 -6.05 -15.64
C PHE A 116 5.08 -6.22 -16.56
N ASP A 117 5.03 -5.59 -17.73
CA ASP A 117 6.12 -5.63 -18.71
C ASP A 117 7.43 -5.13 -18.09
N ARG A 118 8.55 -5.79 -18.41
CA ARG A 118 9.88 -5.48 -17.89
C ARG A 118 10.95 -5.54 -18.96
N GLU A 119 11.87 -4.59 -18.91
CA GLU A 119 13.11 -4.64 -19.70
C GLU A 119 14.25 -5.29 -18.89
N VAL A 120 15.02 -6.14 -19.55
CA VAL A 120 16.14 -6.89 -18.97
C VAL A 120 17.34 -6.87 -19.91
N ALA A 121 18.55 -6.89 -19.35
CA ALA A 121 19.78 -6.84 -20.14
C ALA A 121 20.02 -8.15 -20.89
N LEU A 122 20.77 -8.06 -21.98
CA LEU A 122 21.28 -9.23 -22.67
C LEU A 122 22.04 -10.13 -21.67
N ASN A 123 21.63 -11.38 -21.56
CA ASN A 123 22.10 -12.39 -20.61
C ASN A 123 21.75 -12.12 -19.12
N GLU A 124 20.85 -11.20 -18.81
CA GLU A 124 20.32 -11.02 -17.46
C GLU A 124 19.48 -12.23 -17.06
N THR A 125 19.69 -12.76 -15.86
CA THR A 125 18.89 -13.89 -15.36
C THR A 125 17.53 -13.37 -14.88
N VAL A 126 16.45 -13.96 -15.41
CA VAL A 126 15.06 -13.61 -15.05
C VAL A 126 14.44 -14.74 -14.24
N ASP A 127 14.19 -14.50 -12.96
CA ASP A 127 13.42 -15.41 -12.11
C ASP A 127 11.97 -14.91 -12.00
N LEU A 128 11.06 -15.55 -12.73
CA LEU A 128 9.65 -15.15 -12.79
C LEU A 128 8.97 -15.21 -11.40
N ASN A 129 9.41 -16.10 -10.50
CA ASN A 129 8.86 -16.20 -9.15
C ASN A 129 9.29 -15.03 -8.25
N GLN A 130 10.34 -14.29 -8.61
CA GLN A 130 10.73 -13.05 -7.94
C GLN A 130 9.98 -11.83 -8.50
N LEU A 131 9.37 -11.97 -9.69
CA LEU A 131 8.71 -10.87 -10.39
C LEU A 131 7.21 -10.82 -10.12
N VAL A 132 6.59 -11.98 -9.94
CA VAL A 132 5.14 -12.15 -9.82
C VAL A 132 4.82 -12.99 -8.58
N SER A 133 3.84 -12.56 -7.82
CA SER A 133 3.32 -13.25 -6.63
C SER A 133 1.79 -13.27 -6.63
N THR A 134 1.20 -13.98 -5.70
CA THR A 134 -0.25 -13.96 -5.44
C THR A 134 -0.54 -13.20 -4.16
N ARG A 135 -1.78 -12.70 -4.01
CA ARG A 135 -2.24 -12.06 -2.77
C ARG A 135 -2.24 -13.04 -1.60
N ASN A 136 -2.71 -14.27 -1.83
CA ASN A 136 -2.65 -15.36 -0.86
C ASN A 136 -1.42 -16.23 -1.18
N PRO A 137 -0.44 -16.36 -0.26
CA PRO A 137 0.77 -17.15 -0.52
C PRO A 137 0.52 -18.66 -0.68
N ASN A 138 -0.67 -19.14 -0.32
CA ASN A 138 -1.08 -20.52 -0.56
C ASN A 138 -1.57 -20.75 -2.00
N ASP A 139 -1.86 -19.69 -2.76
CA ASP A 139 -2.21 -19.80 -4.17
C ASP A 139 -0.98 -20.23 -4.98
N SER A 140 -1.20 -21.10 -5.95
CA SER A 140 -0.14 -21.56 -6.85
C SER A 140 -0.02 -20.66 -8.07
N LEU A 141 1.23 -20.43 -8.53
CA LEU A 141 1.54 -19.73 -9.78
C LEU A 141 2.07 -20.67 -10.85
N GLU A 142 1.60 -20.48 -12.07
CA GLU A 142 2.06 -21.19 -13.25
C GLU A 142 2.41 -20.19 -14.36
N PHE A 143 3.61 -20.32 -14.92
CA PHE A 143 4.12 -19.44 -15.97
C PHE A 143 4.27 -20.17 -17.31
N SER A 144 3.91 -19.49 -18.40
CA SER A 144 4.11 -19.96 -19.76
C SER A 144 4.64 -18.82 -20.65
N PRO A 145 5.91 -18.87 -21.10
CA PRO A 145 6.91 -19.89 -20.76
C PRO A 145 7.36 -19.81 -19.30
N SER A 146 7.87 -20.91 -18.74
CA SER A 146 8.37 -20.96 -17.36
C SER A 146 9.76 -20.35 -17.17
N THR A 147 10.45 -20.06 -18.27
CA THR A 147 11.75 -19.38 -18.32
C THR A 147 11.79 -18.46 -19.51
N VAL A 148 12.54 -17.36 -19.40
CA VAL A 148 12.75 -16.41 -20.51
C VAL A 148 14.20 -16.46 -20.96
N ASP A 149 14.43 -16.65 -22.26
CA ASP A 149 15.76 -16.56 -22.87
C ASP A 149 16.13 -15.09 -23.09
N THR A 150 17.18 -14.65 -22.40
CA THR A 150 17.71 -13.29 -22.50
C THR A 150 19.00 -13.21 -23.32
N SER A 151 19.41 -14.30 -23.99
CA SER A 151 20.64 -14.34 -24.79
C SER A 151 20.53 -13.64 -26.15
N THR A 152 19.31 -13.25 -26.55
CA THR A 152 19.03 -12.50 -27.78
C THR A 152 18.08 -11.35 -27.49
N TYR A 153 18.26 -10.22 -28.19
CA TYR A 153 17.31 -9.11 -28.13
C TYR A 153 15.93 -9.50 -28.67
N GLY A 154 14.88 -8.99 -28.03
CA GLY A 154 13.50 -9.28 -28.42
C GLY A 154 12.53 -9.24 -27.26
N THR A 155 11.26 -9.51 -27.53
CA THR A 155 10.19 -9.54 -26.53
C THR A 155 9.67 -10.95 -26.36
N THR A 156 9.53 -11.39 -25.11
CA THR A 156 8.87 -12.65 -24.74
C THR A 156 7.62 -12.33 -23.93
N THR A 157 6.45 -12.64 -24.46
CA THR A 157 5.20 -12.60 -23.69
C THR A 157 5.15 -13.79 -22.74
N VAL A 158 4.96 -13.52 -21.46
CA VAL A 158 4.80 -14.48 -20.39
C VAL A 158 3.35 -14.43 -19.92
N SER A 159 2.64 -15.54 -20.09
CA SER A 159 1.36 -15.76 -19.43
C SER A 159 1.61 -16.28 -18.02
N VAL A 160 0.90 -15.73 -17.05
CA VAL A 160 0.89 -16.21 -15.67
C VAL A 160 -0.53 -16.51 -15.24
N SER A 161 -0.70 -17.64 -14.58
CA SER A 161 -1.97 -18.07 -13.99
C SER A 161 -1.82 -18.30 -12.50
N ALA A 162 -2.77 -17.81 -11.71
CA ALA A 162 -2.90 -18.11 -10.30
C ALA A 162 -4.08 -19.05 -10.06
N TYR A 163 -3.91 -20.01 -9.15
CA TYR A 163 -4.92 -21.02 -8.80
C TYR A 163 -4.93 -21.31 -7.30
N ASP A 164 -6.10 -21.20 -6.67
CA ASP A 164 -6.35 -21.39 -5.23
C ASP A 164 -6.94 -22.78 -4.89
N GLY A 165 -7.14 -23.65 -5.89
CA GLY A 165 -7.83 -24.93 -5.72
C GLY A 165 -9.25 -24.96 -6.31
N HIS A 166 -9.87 -23.80 -6.53
CA HIS A 166 -11.22 -23.67 -7.05
C HIS A 166 -11.29 -22.75 -8.28
N ASP A 167 -10.74 -21.55 -8.16
CA ASP A 167 -10.76 -20.50 -9.16
C ASP A 167 -9.39 -20.33 -9.83
N ARG A 168 -9.40 -19.96 -11.11
CA ARG A 168 -8.19 -19.62 -11.86
C ARG A 168 -8.33 -18.25 -12.50
N VAL A 169 -7.33 -17.41 -12.29
CA VAL A 169 -7.15 -16.16 -13.03
C VAL A 169 -5.87 -16.20 -13.83
N SER A 170 -5.86 -15.54 -14.98
CA SER A 170 -4.68 -15.46 -15.85
C SER A 170 -4.49 -14.05 -16.36
N THR A 171 -3.24 -13.66 -16.55
CA THR A 171 -2.85 -12.42 -17.22
C THR A 171 -1.55 -12.63 -17.99
N GLU A 172 -1.15 -11.63 -18.77
CA GLU A 172 0.05 -11.66 -19.59
C GLU A 172 0.88 -10.41 -19.33
N PHE A 173 2.20 -10.56 -19.41
CA PHE A 173 3.16 -9.45 -19.38
C PHE A 173 4.36 -9.77 -20.26
N GLU A 174 5.12 -8.76 -20.63
CA GLU A 174 6.25 -8.91 -21.55
C GLU A 174 7.60 -8.82 -20.84
N ILE A 175 8.55 -9.69 -21.19
CA ILE A 175 9.97 -9.51 -20.88
C ILE A 175 10.68 -9.08 -22.15
N ILE A 176 11.29 -7.90 -22.12
CA ILE A 176 11.90 -7.22 -23.26
C ILE A 176 13.41 -7.20 -23.06
N VAL A 177 14.14 -7.97 -23.86
CA VAL A 177 15.60 -8.04 -23.84
C VAL A 177 16.15 -6.93 -24.73
N THR A 178 16.87 -5.98 -24.14
CA THR A 178 17.39 -4.79 -24.83
C THR A 178 18.85 -4.49 -24.46
N ASP A 179 19.51 -3.64 -25.26
CA ASP A 179 20.89 -3.19 -25.03
C ASP A 179 20.91 -2.05 -24.01
N PHE A 180 21.68 -2.21 -22.93
CA PHE A 180 21.85 -1.19 -21.89
C PHE A 180 23.04 -0.25 -22.16
N SER A 181 23.88 -0.56 -23.16
CA SER A 181 25.10 0.20 -23.46
C SER A 181 24.81 1.49 -24.22
N SER A 182 23.69 1.58 -24.93
CA SER A 182 23.12 2.83 -25.41
C SER A 182 22.11 3.32 -24.36
N LYS A 183 22.51 4.23 -23.48
CA LYS A 183 21.59 4.99 -22.61
C LYS A 183 20.46 5.72 -23.39
N SER A 184 20.47 5.67 -24.72
CA SER A 184 19.44 6.18 -25.63
C SER A 184 18.30 5.19 -25.93
N ASP A 185 18.43 3.89 -25.64
CA ASP A 185 17.38 2.90 -25.96
C ASP A 185 16.53 2.48 -24.75
N PHE A 186 16.50 3.32 -23.70
CA PHE A 186 15.51 3.17 -22.63
C PHE A 186 14.12 3.42 -23.22
N ARG A 187 13.44 2.37 -23.70
CA ARG A 187 12.11 2.50 -24.28
C ARG A 187 11.07 2.63 -23.16
N PHE A 188 11.06 3.80 -22.52
CA PHE A 188 9.81 4.41 -22.08
C PHE A 188 8.99 5.00 -23.26
N PHE A 189 9.41 4.72 -24.50
CA PHE A 189 8.93 5.33 -25.73
C PHE A 189 8.43 4.30 -26.74
N GLY A 190 7.17 4.42 -27.14
CA GLY A 190 6.68 3.86 -28.41
C GLY A 190 5.45 2.96 -28.36
N GLN A 191 4.97 2.56 -27.18
CA GLN A 191 3.66 1.92 -27.03
C GLN A 191 2.77 2.78 -26.15
N THR A 192 1.56 2.99 -26.64
CA THR A 192 0.46 3.68 -25.97
C THR A 192 0.06 2.89 -24.71
N TYR A 193 0.84 2.96 -23.63
CA TYR A 193 0.25 2.71 -22.31
C TYR A 193 -0.76 3.84 -22.13
N GLY A 194 -2.04 3.55 -22.42
CA GLY A 194 -3.09 4.56 -22.38
C GLY A 194 -2.99 5.34 -21.09
N ASN A 195 -2.95 6.67 -21.15
CA ASN A 195 -2.79 7.56 -20.01
C ASN A 195 -3.72 7.11 -18.86
N LEU A 196 -3.20 6.34 -17.92
CA LEU A 196 -4.02 5.76 -16.86
C LEU A 196 -4.32 6.87 -15.87
N VAL A 197 -5.55 6.86 -15.36
CA VAL A 197 -5.94 7.84 -14.35
C VAL A 197 -5.19 7.54 -13.07
N ALA A 198 -4.62 8.58 -12.43
CA ALA A 198 -3.99 8.47 -11.13
C ALA A 198 -4.82 7.66 -10.12
N LEU A 199 -4.16 6.77 -9.38
CA LEU A 199 -4.78 5.97 -8.32
C LEU A 199 -4.88 6.78 -7.03
N ASN A 200 -5.82 6.42 -6.15
CA ASN A 200 -6.02 7.02 -4.82
C ASN A 200 -6.05 8.57 -4.82
N LYS A 201 -6.68 9.16 -5.85
CA LYS A 201 -6.76 10.63 -5.98
C LYS A 201 -7.34 11.25 -4.72
N ASN A 202 -6.77 12.38 -4.31
CA ASN A 202 -7.15 13.13 -3.10
C ASN A 202 -6.78 12.43 -1.77
N THR A 203 -5.96 11.39 -1.80
CA THR A 203 -5.36 10.79 -0.60
C THR A 203 -3.85 11.06 -0.57
N ASN A 204 -3.20 10.82 0.57
CA ASN A 204 -1.74 10.90 0.68
C ASN A 204 -1.03 9.80 -0.14
N LEU A 205 -1.75 8.74 -0.53
CA LEU A 205 -1.26 7.64 -1.36
C LEU A 205 -1.57 7.81 -2.86
N VAL A 206 -1.92 9.02 -3.30
CA VAL A 206 -2.14 9.28 -4.73
C VAL A 206 -0.92 8.86 -5.55
N LEU A 207 -1.10 7.93 -6.48
CA LEU A 207 -0.02 7.45 -7.33
C LEU A 207 0.00 8.24 -8.64
N VAL A 208 1.06 9.04 -8.80
CA VAL A 208 1.40 9.75 -10.03
C VAL A 208 2.82 9.35 -10.39
N ASN A 209 3.01 8.90 -11.62
CA ASN A 209 4.31 8.50 -12.15
C ASN A 209 4.28 8.63 -13.68
N LYS A 210 5.21 8.02 -14.42
CA LYS A 210 5.22 8.08 -15.90
C LYS A 210 3.99 7.39 -16.56
N ARG A 211 3.25 6.54 -15.85
CA ARG A 211 2.08 5.77 -16.34
C ARG A 211 0.73 6.33 -15.87
N PHE A 212 0.67 6.77 -14.61
CA PHE A 212 -0.54 7.26 -13.94
C PHE A 212 -0.54 8.78 -13.87
N GLY A 213 -1.49 9.41 -14.55
CA GLY A 213 -1.58 10.85 -14.72
C GLY A 213 -2.81 11.48 -14.06
N LEU A 214 -2.63 12.71 -13.59
CA LEU A 214 -3.69 13.62 -13.15
C LEU A 214 -4.22 14.42 -14.34
N GLY A 215 -5.49 14.82 -14.25
CA GLY A 215 -6.12 15.67 -15.25
C GLY A 215 -5.62 17.12 -15.18
N GLU A 216 -5.80 17.86 -16.27
CA GLU A 216 -5.45 19.29 -16.37
C GLU A 216 -6.11 20.16 -15.30
N SER A 217 -7.34 19.83 -14.92
CA SER A 217 -8.12 20.56 -13.90
C SER A 217 -7.83 20.11 -12.47
N TYR A 218 -6.99 19.09 -12.26
CA TYR A 218 -6.70 18.63 -10.91
C TYR A 218 -5.87 19.67 -10.16
N THR A 219 -6.36 20.05 -8.99
CA THR A 219 -5.66 20.85 -7.98
C THR A 219 -5.95 20.20 -6.63
N PRO A 220 -4.92 19.88 -5.82
CA PRO A 220 -5.13 19.30 -4.51
C PRO A 220 -5.83 20.30 -3.60
N LYS A 221 -6.55 19.79 -2.60
CA LYS A 221 -7.14 20.62 -1.54
C LYS A 221 -6.04 21.04 -0.54
N ASN A 222 -6.35 22.02 0.29
CA ASN A 222 -5.51 22.44 1.42
C ASN A 222 -4.10 22.92 1.04
N LEU A 223 -3.95 23.56 -0.12
CA LEU A 223 -2.70 24.23 -0.46
C LEU A 223 -2.48 25.46 0.44
N VAL A 224 -1.31 25.52 1.06
CA VAL A 224 -0.83 26.66 1.83
C VAL A 224 0.48 27.17 1.23
N THR A 225 0.77 28.46 1.40
CA THR A 225 2.06 29.04 1.04
C THR A 225 3.04 28.78 2.17
N ILE A 226 4.25 28.32 1.85
CA ILE A 226 5.30 28.11 2.86
C ILE A 226 5.81 29.44 3.41
N ASP A 227 6.34 29.42 4.63
CA ASP A 227 7.00 30.59 5.21
C ASP A 227 8.33 30.89 4.48
N ASP A 228 8.65 32.18 4.34
CA ASP A 228 9.84 32.65 3.60
C ASP A 228 11.15 32.08 4.14
N GLU A 229 11.21 31.72 5.43
CA GLU A 229 12.39 31.13 6.05
C GLU A 229 12.72 29.72 5.51
N TYR A 230 11.70 29.00 5.02
CA TYR A 230 11.87 27.69 4.41
C TYR A 230 12.00 27.77 2.88
N ALA A 231 11.87 28.95 2.27
CA ALA A 231 11.97 29.09 0.83
C ALA A 231 13.44 29.15 0.35
N PHE A 232 13.83 28.21 -0.51
CA PHE A 232 15.15 28.23 -1.14
C PHE A 232 15.34 29.53 -1.94
N GLN A 233 16.44 30.23 -1.68
CA GLN A 233 16.78 31.49 -2.35
C GLN A 233 15.65 32.54 -2.31
N GLN A 234 14.85 32.56 -1.24
CA GLN A 234 13.75 33.51 -1.04
C GLN A 234 12.68 33.46 -2.15
N ARG A 235 12.53 32.31 -2.82
CA ARG A 235 11.49 32.10 -3.83
C ARG A 235 10.11 32.27 -3.21
N GLN A 236 9.38 33.25 -3.72
CA GLN A 236 8.06 33.62 -3.21
C GLN A 236 6.97 32.70 -3.77
N GLY A 237 5.95 32.43 -2.94
CA GLY A 237 4.72 31.79 -3.40
C GLY A 237 4.82 30.28 -3.66
N ILE A 238 5.82 29.59 -3.09
CA ILE A 238 5.84 28.12 -3.12
C ILE A 238 4.66 27.62 -2.30
N GLN A 239 3.80 26.83 -2.94
CA GLN A 239 2.63 26.21 -2.30
C GLN A 239 2.87 24.72 -2.07
N VAL A 240 2.23 24.17 -1.06
CA VAL A 240 2.32 22.75 -0.68
C VAL A 240 1.04 22.37 0.05
N VAL A 241 0.67 21.08 0.06
CA VAL A 241 -0.45 20.60 0.87
C VAL A 241 -0.09 20.77 2.36
N GLN A 242 -1.02 21.33 3.14
CA GLN A 242 -0.80 21.73 4.53
C GLN A 242 -0.20 20.61 5.40
N GLU A 243 -0.70 19.39 5.28
CA GLU A 243 -0.24 18.24 6.06
C GLU A 243 1.24 17.90 5.75
N ALA A 244 1.64 18.02 4.49
CA ALA A 244 3.03 17.84 4.08
C ALA A 244 3.91 19.01 4.56
N TYR A 245 3.38 20.24 4.62
CA TYR A 245 4.11 21.39 5.14
C TYR A 245 4.42 21.23 6.64
N GLU A 246 3.40 20.90 7.44
CA GLU A 246 3.53 20.69 8.88
C GLU A 246 4.53 19.57 9.18
N ALA A 247 4.48 18.49 8.40
CA ALA A 247 5.44 17.39 8.47
C ALA A 247 6.88 17.84 8.13
N PHE A 248 7.07 18.68 7.11
CA PHE A 248 8.39 19.21 6.74
C PHE A 248 8.96 20.10 7.86
N VAL A 249 8.13 20.97 8.44
CA VAL A 249 8.54 21.83 9.57
C VAL A 249 8.98 20.97 10.76
N ALA A 250 8.22 19.92 11.08
CA ALA A 250 8.57 18.98 12.16
C ALA A 250 9.89 18.23 11.88
N LEU A 251 10.09 17.75 10.65
CA LEU A 251 11.34 17.10 10.23
C LEU A 251 12.53 18.05 10.39
N ASN A 252 12.38 19.29 9.93
CA ASN A 252 13.44 20.29 9.97
C ASN A 252 13.80 20.68 11.42
N ALA A 253 12.79 20.90 12.27
CA ALA A 253 12.98 21.21 13.68
C ALA A 253 13.71 20.07 14.42
N ALA A 254 13.28 18.83 14.22
CA ALA A 254 13.92 17.66 14.82
C ALA A 254 15.37 17.50 14.34
N MET A 255 15.64 17.69 13.05
CA MET A 255 17.01 17.66 12.52
C MET A 255 17.90 18.68 13.23
N ILE A 256 17.46 19.93 13.32
CA ILE A 256 18.23 21.01 13.97
C ILE A 256 18.49 20.67 15.43
N GLU A 257 17.48 20.19 16.17
CA GLU A 257 17.60 19.82 17.57
C GLU A 257 18.56 18.63 17.80
N GLU A 258 18.40 17.56 17.02
CA GLU A 258 19.15 16.31 17.18
C GLU A 258 20.61 16.40 16.69
N THR A 259 20.89 17.32 15.74
CA THR A 259 22.18 17.33 15.03
C THR A 259 22.90 18.69 15.01
N SER A 260 22.23 19.78 15.38
CA SER A 260 22.73 21.15 15.23
C SER A 260 23.09 21.56 13.79
N LEU A 261 22.55 20.86 12.78
CA LEU A 261 22.71 21.22 11.37
C LEU A 261 21.92 22.49 11.02
N SER A 262 22.32 23.15 9.93
CA SER A 262 21.57 24.27 9.36
C SER A 262 20.19 23.81 8.83
N PRO A 263 19.18 24.69 8.79
CA PRO A 263 17.85 24.32 8.31
C PRO A 263 17.83 23.86 6.86
N LEU A 264 16.93 22.93 6.56
CA LEU A 264 16.51 22.61 5.21
C LEU A 264 15.68 23.76 4.61
N SER A 265 15.66 23.82 3.28
CA SER A 265 14.82 24.73 2.49
C SER A 265 14.09 23.96 1.40
N ILE A 266 12.92 24.44 1.00
CA ILE A 266 12.11 23.91 -0.09
C ILE A 266 12.43 24.70 -1.36
N SER A 267 12.95 24.02 -2.37
CA SER A 267 13.24 24.57 -3.70
C SER A 267 12.00 24.63 -4.58
N THR A 268 11.25 23.53 -4.61
CA THR A 268 9.97 23.43 -5.32
C THR A 268 9.03 22.48 -4.57
N ALA A 269 7.72 22.70 -4.72
CA ALA A 269 6.68 21.83 -4.15
C ALA A 269 5.51 21.72 -5.13
N TYR A 270 4.33 22.30 -4.86
CA TYR A 270 3.20 22.24 -5.79
C TYR A 270 3.54 22.90 -7.14
N ARG A 271 3.27 22.17 -8.23
CA ARG A 271 3.31 22.68 -9.60
C ARG A 271 1.99 22.38 -10.29
N SER A 272 1.30 23.42 -10.78
CA SER A 272 0.08 23.22 -11.56
C SER A 272 0.37 22.47 -12.86
N TYR A 273 -0.67 21.84 -13.44
CA TYR A 273 -0.58 21.24 -14.76
C TYR A 273 -0.07 22.23 -15.82
N SER A 274 -0.58 23.46 -15.81
CA SER A 274 -0.20 24.51 -16.76
C SER A 274 1.28 24.88 -16.64
N PHE A 275 1.81 24.99 -15.42
CA PHE A 275 3.23 25.21 -15.18
C PHE A 275 4.06 24.06 -15.73
N GLN A 276 3.66 22.81 -15.44
CA GLN A 276 4.35 21.62 -15.94
C GLN A 276 4.33 21.55 -17.48
N SER A 277 3.23 21.97 -18.11
CA SER A 277 3.10 22.06 -19.57
C SER A 277 4.10 23.04 -20.18
N THR A 278 4.19 24.26 -19.63
CA THR A 278 5.20 25.22 -20.08
C THR A 278 6.61 24.68 -19.89
N LEU A 279 6.92 24.13 -18.72
CA LEU A 279 8.24 23.59 -18.41
C LEU A 279 8.63 22.45 -19.37
N TYR A 280 7.76 21.46 -19.52
CA TYR A 280 7.99 20.31 -20.40
C TYR A 280 8.19 20.75 -21.86
N ASN A 281 7.34 21.65 -22.37
CA ASN A 281 7.46 22.13 -23.75
C ASN A 281 8.77 22.91 -23.99
N ASN A 282 9.28 23.64 -23.00
CA ASN A 282 10.58 24.31 -23.10
C ASN A 282 11.73 23.30 -23.21
N TYR A 283 11.68 22.21 -22.45
CA TYR A 283 12.66 21.12 -22.54
C TYR A 283 12.56 20.37 -23.87
N VAL A 284 11.35 20.04 -24.32
CA VAL A 284 11.12 19.43 -25.64
C VAL A 284 11.66 20.31 -26.76
N GLN A 285 11.46 21.62 -26.68
CA GLN A 285 11.98 22.56 -27.68
C GLN A 285 13.51 22.62 -27.69
N SER A 286 14.15 22.47 -26.53
CA SER A 286 15.61 22.60 -26.39
C SER A 286 16.34 21.30 -26.71
N ASP A 287 15.85 20.18 -26.19
CA ASP A 287 16.58 18.91 -26.14
C ASP A 287 15.87 17.79 -26.92
N GLY A 288 14.63 18.01 -27.37
CA GLY A 288 13.79 17.00 -28.01
C GLY A 288 12.97 16.18 -27.01
N ILE A 289 11.91 15.52 -27.51
CA ILE A 289 10.97 14.75 -26.68
C ILE A 289 11.67 13.64 -25.92
N GLU A 290 12.50 12.86 -26.60
CA GLU A 290 13.18 11.70 -26.03
C GLU A 290 14.07 12.08 -24.85
N ALA A 291 14.89 13.12 -24.99
CA ALA A 291 15.73 13.61 -23.90
C ALA A 291 14.89 14.21 -22.76
N ALA A 292 13.92 15.07 -23.08
CA ALA A 292 13.07 15.73 -22.10
C ALA A 292 12.29 14.73 -21.22
N ASP A 293 11.80 13.65 -21.79
CA ASP A 293 11.04 12.62 -21.06
C ASP A 293 11.92 11.80 -20.09
N THR A 294 13.26 11.84 -20.20
CA THR A 294 14.16 11.17 -19.22
C THR A 294 14.25 11.91 -17.88
N TYR A 295 14.14 13.23 -17.88
CA TYR A 295 14.38 14.06 -16.70
C TYR A 295 13.21 14.99 -16.33
N SER A 296 12.26 15.21 -17.24
CA SER A 296 11.06 15.99 -16.98
C SER A 296 9.82 15.09 -16.98
N ALA A 297 8.91 15.35 -16.06
CA ALA A 297 7.58 14.77 -16.11
C ALA A 297 6.76 15.40 -17.24
N ARG A 298 5.94 14.60 -17.92
CA ARG A 298 4.88 15.10 -18.80
C ARG A 298 3.80 15.81 -17.97
N PRO A 299 3.05 16.77 -18.53
CA PRO A 299 1.95 17.41 -17.82
C PRO A 299 0.93 16.37 -17.35
N GLY A 300 0.53 16.41 -16.07
CA GLY A 300 -0.32 15.39 -15.45
C GLY A 300 0.48 14.25 -14.79
N PHE A 301 1.72 14.01 -15.17
CA PHE A 301 2.54 12.88 -14.70
C PHE A 301 3.64 13.31 -13.71
N SER A 302 3.58 14.57 -13.25
CA SER A 302 4.47 15.12 -12.22
C SER A 302 3.85 14.95 -10.85
N GLU A 303 4.55 14.32 -9.92
CA GLU A 303 4.09 14.24 -8.53
C GLU A 303 3.93 15.61 -7.88
N HIS A 304 4.64 16.64 -8.34
CA HIS A 304 4.46 18.00 -7.83
C HIS A 304 3.03 18.52 -8.02
N GLN A 305 2.27 18.00 -9.00
CA GLN A 305 0.87 18.37 -9.15
C GLN A 305 -0.01 17.88 -7.98
N THR A 306 0.45 16.89 -7.21
CA THR A 306 -0.23 16.44 -6.00
C THR A 306 -0.09 17.42 -4.84
N GLY A 307 0.92 18.29 -4.87
CA GLY A 307 1.30 19.16 -3.73
C GLY A 307 1.88 18.39 -2.53
N LEU A 308 2.13 17.09 -2.65
CA LEU A 308 2.71 16.22 -1.61
C LEU A 308 4.20 15.93 -1.84
N ALA A 309 4.75 16.33 -2.98
CA ALA A 309 6.17 16.19 -3.32
C ALA A 309 6.90 17.51 -3.08
N LEU A 310 8.08 17.43 -2.44
CA LEU A 310 8.94 18.56 -2.14
C LEU A 310 10.36 18.25 -2.66
N ASP A 311 10.93 19.20 -3.40
CA ASP A 311 12.37 19.25 -3.66
C ASP A 311 13.03 20.04 -2.55
N ILE A 312 13.86 19.39 -1.74
CA ILE A 312 14.55 20.03 -0.62
C ILE A 312 16.02 20.30 -0.91
N ALA A 313 16.55 21.36 -0.32
CA ALA A 313 17.94 21.79 -0.43
C ALA A 313 18.51 22.15 0.93
N ALA A 314 19.83 22.08 1.06
CA ALA A 314 20.59 22.48 2.24
C ALA A 314 21.76 23.37 1.84
N ASP A 315 22.19 24.25 2.76
CA ASP A 315 23.38 25.09 2.61
C ASP A 315 23.43 25.92 1.32
N ASN A 316 22.26 26.31 0.79
CA ASN A 316 22.11 27.00 -0.51
C ASN A 316 22.77 26.27 -1.69
N LYS A 317 23.01 24.96 -1.57
CA LYS A 317 23.50 24.13 -2.66
C LYS A 317 22.37 23.83 -3.64
N ASN A 318 22.76 23.64 -4.89
CA ASN A 318 21.90 23.09 -5.95
C ASN A 318 21.48 21.64 -5.60
N LEU A 319 20.31 21.23 -6.11
CA LEU A 319 19.65 19.96 -5.75
C LEU A 319 20.55 18.75 -5.98
N ASP A 320 21.29 18.69 -7.09
CA ASP A 320 22.21 17.58 -7.38
C ASP A 320 23.28 17.37 -6.31
N ALA A 321 23.70 18.45 -5.64
CA ALA A 321 24.70 18.40 -4.57
C ALA A 321 24.09 18.16 -3.17
N PHE A 322 22.75 18.09 -3.06
CA PHE A 322 22.07 17.83 -1.80
C PHE A 322 22.48 16.49 -1.21
N GLY A 323 22.55 15.43 -2.03
CA GLY A 323 22.88 14.07 -1.59
C GLY A 323 24.25 13.91 -0.92
N GLU A 324 25.16 14.87 -1.08
CA GLU A 324 26.49 14.87 -0.44
C GLU A 324 26.49 15.55 0.94
N THR A 325 25.35 16.06 1.41
CA THR A 325 25.24 16.82 2.66
C THR A 325 24.90 15.92 3.86
N GLN A 326 25.22 16.39 5.07
CA GLN A 326 24.83 15.70 6.30
C GLN A 326 23.31 15.74 6.51
N GLN A 327 22.66 16.80 6.04
CA GLN A 327 21.22 16.98 6.07
C GLN A 327 20.53 15.90 5.21
N ALA A 328 21.04 15.64 4.00
CA ALA A 328 20.51 14.57 3.15
C ALA A 328 20.65 13.19 3.80
N GLN A 329 21.77 12.92 4.49
CA GLN A 329 21.92 11.68 5.26
C GLN A 329 20.89 11.59 6.38
N TYR A 330 20.67 12.67 7.14
CA TYR A 330 19.65 12.70 8.18
C TYR A 330 18.25 12.47 7.60
N VAL A 331 17.89 13.13 6.50
CA VAL A 331 16.60 12.95 5.83
C VAL A 331 16.44 11.50 5.38
N LYS A 332 17.46 10.91 4.74
CA LYS A 332 17.40 9.50 4.31
C LYS A 332 17.12 8.55 5.46
N GLU A 333 17.67 8.80 6.65
CA GLU A 333 17.50 7.94 7.82
C GLU A 333 16.21 8.21 8.60
N ASN A 334 15.65 9.42 8.52
CA ASN A 334 14.61 9.89 9.44
C ASN A 334 13.33 10.37 8.77
N ALA A 335 13.28 10.53 7.44
CA ALA A 335 12.11 11.05 6.70
C ALA A 335 10.82 10.29 7.03
N ALA A 336 10.90 8.96 7.17
CA ALA A 336 9.75 8.12 7.46
C ALA A 336 9.09 8.45 8.80
N ARG A 337 9.86 8.89 9.82
CA ARG A 337 9.35 9.34 11.13
C ARG A 337 8.36 10.49 11.00
N PHE A 338 8.48 11.28 9.94
CA PHE A 338 7.67 12.46 9.66
C PHE A 338 6.71 12.25 8.49
N GLY A 339 6.57 11.02 7.98
CA GLY A 339 5.63 10.71 6.91
C GLY A 339 6.15 10.95 5.50
N PHE A 340 7.46 11.13 5.32
CA PHE A 340 8.11 11.25 4.03
C PHE A 340 8.85 9.99 3.62
N ILE A 341 8.91 9.74 2.31
CA ILE A 341 9.80 8.77 1.69
C ILE A 341 10.73 9.47 0.70
N ILE A 342 11.93 8.93 0.49
CA ILE A 342 12.74 9.27 -0.69
C ILE A 342 12.04 8.65 -1.90
N ARG A 343 11.42 9.47 -2.76
CA ARG A 343 10.52 8.95 -3.80
C ARG A 343 11.23 8.14 -4.87
N PHE A 344 12.43 8.58 -5.24
CA PHE A 344 13.25 8.02 -6.30
C PHE A 344 14.58 7.50 -5.72
N PRO A 345 14.55 6.35 -5.02
CA PRO A 345 15.74 5.79 -4.38
C PRO A 345 16.72 5.19 -5.41
N GLN A 346 17.98 5.08 -5.00
CA GLN A 346 19.05 4.54 -5.84
C GLN A 346 18.75 3.09 -6.28
N GLY A 347 18.97 2.79 -7.57
CA GLY A 347 18.77 1.45 -8.14
C GLY A 347 17.31 1.04 -8.38
N LYS A 348 16.35 1.97 -8.24
CA LYS A 348 14.92 1.74 -8.51
C LYS A 348 14.40 2.57 -9.69
N ASP A 349 15.30 3.05 -10.54
CA ASP A 349 15.02 3.82 -11.75
C ASP A 349 14.16 3.03 -12.74
N ARG A 350 14.43 1.72 -12.90
CA ARG A 350 13.59 0.82 -13.73
C ARG A 350 12.13 0.71 -13.26
N ILE A 351 11.86 1.02 -11.99
CA ILE A 351 10.53 0.89 -11.38
C ILE A 351 9.80 2.23 -11.42
N THR A 352 10.49 3.29 -11.03
CA THR A 352 9.90 4.63 -10.87
C THR A 352 9.89 5.42 -12.18
N GLY A 353 10.78 5.10 -13.12
CA GLY A 353 10.97 5.83 -14.37
C GLY A 353 11.75 7.15 -14.19
N TYR A 354 12.39 7.35 -13.04
CA TYR A 354 13.24 8.51 -12.75
C TYR A 354 14.59 8.04 -12.20
N GLN A 355 15.65 8.80 -12.51
CA GLN A 355 16.96 8.59 -11.90
C GLN A 355 16.91 8.81 -10.38
N HIS A 356 17.97 8.43 -9.67
CA HIS A 356 18.02 8.68 -8.24
C HIS A 356 17.99 10.19 -7.94
N GLU A 357 17.03 10.61 -7.11
CA GLU A 357 16.89 12.00 -6.66
C GLU A 357 16.88 12.03 -5.13
N SER A 358 18.03 12.35 -4.54
CA SER A 358 18.19 12.42 -3.08
C SER A 358 17.40 13.57 -2.43
N TRP A 359 17.03 14.57 -3.22
CA TRP A 359 16.31 15.77 -2.79
C TRP A 359 14.78 15.66 -2.88
N HIS A 360 14.25 14.71 -3.67
CA HIS A 360 12.81 14.60 -3.92
C HIS A 360 12.17 13.72 -2.86
N ILE A 361 11.51 14.35 -1.89
CA ILE A 361 10.76 13.68 -0.83
C ILE A 361 9.26 13.72 -1.12
N ARG A 362 8.57 12.62 -0.82
CA ARG A 362 7.12 12.48 -1.04
C ARG A 362 6.42 12.20 0.28
N TYR A 363 5.46 13.05 0.64
CA TYR A 363 4.61 12.83 1.80
C TYR A 363 3.55 11.77 1.49
N VAL A 364 3.46 10.77 2.37
CA VAL A 364 2.50 9.66 2.32
C VAL A 364 1.81 9.42 3.68
N GLY A 365 2.15 10.22 4.71
CA GLY A 365 1.72 10.02 6.08
C GLY A 365 2.66 9.09 6.87
N VAL A 366 2.75 9.29 8.19
CA VAL A 366 3.71 8.61 9.09
C VAL A 366 3.60 7.08 9.02
N GLU A 367 2.38 6.56 9.05
CA GLU A 367 2.11 5.12 9.01
C GLU A 367 2.66 4.49 7.71
N TYR A 368 2.22 4.98 6.56
CA TYR A 368 2.64 4.42 5.28
C TYR A 368 4.12 4.69 4.97
N ALA A 369 4.68 5.83 5.38
CA ALA A 369 6.10 6.10 5.18
C ALA A 369 6.96 5.08 5.94
N SER A 370 6.56 4.76 7.18
CA SER A 370 7.24 3.76 8.00
C SER A 370 7.15 2.35 7.38
N LEU A 371 5.97 1.98 6.86
CA LEU A 371 5.75 0.68 6.23
C LEU A 371 6.52 0.56 4.89
N ILE A 372 6.53 1.61 4.07
CA ILE A 372 7.26 1.65 2.80
C ILE A 372 8.76 1.53 3.06
N GLU A 373 9.30 2.34 3.98
CA GLU A 373 10.72 2.31 4.36
C GLU A 373 11.12 0.91 4.87
N ALA A 374 10.35 0.34 5.80
CA ALA A 374 10.62 -0.98 6.36
C ALA A 374 10.59 -2.11 5.31
N SER A 375 9.76 -1.97 4.27
CA SER A 375 9.65 -2.96 3.19
C SER A 375 10.78 -2.88 2.15
N GLY A 376 11.50 -1.75 2.05
CA GLY A 376 12.47 -1.50 0.98
C GLY A 376 11.84 -1.38 -0.43
N LEU A 377 10.52 -1.24 -0.49
CA LEU A 377 9.74 -1.03 -1.72
C LEU A 377 9.64 0.46 -2.07
N THR A 378 9.43 0.76 -3.35
CA THR A 378 8.99 2.11 -3.75
C THR A 378 7.49 2.29 -3.46
N LEU A 379 6.98 3.53 -3.48
CA LEU A 379 5.54 3.78 -3.39
C LEU A 379 4.75 2.99 -4.45
N ASP A 380 5.25 2.95 -5.69
CA ASP A 380 4.65 2.18 -6.80
C ASP A 380 4.53 0.70 -6.40
N GLN A 381 5.63 0.08 -5.98
CA GLN A 381 5.64 -1.33 -5.60
C GLN A 381 4.73 -1.59 -4.40
N TYR A 382 4.76 -0.73 -3.39
CA TYR A 382 3.99 -0.88 -2.17
C TYR A 382 2.48 -0.83 -2.44
N ILE A 383 2.03 0.13 -3.25
CA ILE A 383 0.61 0.25 -3.62
C ILE A 383 0.09 -1.02 -4.29
N PHE A 384 0.86 -1.59 -5.23
CA PHE A 384 0.45 -2.81 -5.92
C PHE A 384 0.59 -4.06 -5.06
N ALA A 385 1.66 -4.18 -4.25
CA ALA A 385 1.88 -5.32 -3.36
C ALA A 385 0.80 -5.47 -2.28
N HIS A 386 0.22 -4.35 -1.82
CA HIS A 386 -0.77 -4.32 -0.75
C HIS A 386 -2.20 -4.01 -1.24
N ASN A 387 -2.45 -4.07 -2.55
CA ASN A 387 -3.76 -3.80 -3.17
C ASN A 387 -4.38 -2.44 -2.77
N LEU A 388 -3.55 -1.42 -2.64
CA LEU A 388 -3.97 -0.07 -2.25
C LEU A 388 -4.30 0.77 -3.49
N THR A 389 -5.06 0.22 -4.44
CA THR A 389 -5.26 0.85 -5.78
C THR A 389 -6.52 1.72 -5.90
N ASP A 390 -7.47 1.60 -4.95
CA ASP A 390 -8.71 2.40 -4.90
C ASP A 390 -9.06 2.79 -3.45
N ILE A 391 -8.16 3.54 -2.81
CA ILE A 391 -8.43 4.21 -1.54
C ILE A 391 -9.19 5.50 -1.83
N GLN A 392 -10.35 5.67 -1.20
CA GLN A 392 -11.24 6.82 -1.40
C GLN A 392 -11.15 7.87 -0.30
#